data_AF-A0A377J708-F1
#
_entry.id   AF-A0A377J708-F1
#
_cell.length_a   1.000
_cell.length_b   1.000
_cell.length_c   1.000
_cell.angle_alpha   90.00
_cell.angle_beta   90.00
_cell.angle_gamma   90.00
#
_symmetry.space_group_name_H-M   'P 1'
#
loop_
_entity.id
_entity.type
_entity.pdbx_description
1 polymer ?
#
loop_
_entity_poly.entity_id
_entity_poly.type
_entity_poly.pdbx_seq_one_letter_code
_entity_poly.pdbx_strand_id
1 'polypeptide(L)' 'MRLRKRYALPAVLFLLYFLNVIATKIQIISGATSIVRVGDVGEFLLLLFASLTFVVAMLSAEREAESHSTGLR' A
#
# COMPACT_ATOMS: atom_id res chain seq x y z
N MET A 1 5.93 -17.43 -7.70
CA MET A 1 5.70 -17.24 -6.23
C MET A 1 6.44 -16.02 -5.64
N ARG A 2 7.58 -15.56 -6.20
CA ARG A 2 8.30 -14.35 -5.72
C ARG A 2 7.55 -13.02 -5.94
N LEU A 3 6.81 -12.86 -7.04
CA LEU A 3 6.00 -11.64 -7.29
C LEU A 3 5.04 -11.32 -6.13
N ARG A 4 4.31 -12.33 -5.61
CA ARG A 4 3.35 -12.13 -4.51
C ARG A 4 4.00 -11.59 -3.23
N LYS A 5 5.23 -12.02 -2.91
CA LYS A 5 5.95 -11.53 -1.72
C LYS A 5 6.41 -10.09 -1.87
N ARG A 6 6.73 -9.68 -3.09
CA ARG A 6 7.29 -8.36 -3.38
C ARG A 6 6.30 -7.22 -3.21
N TYR A 7 5.07 -7.44 -3.65
CA TYR A 7 3.98 -6.47 -3.48
C TYR A 7 3.26 -6.61 -2.13
N ALA A 8 3.68 -7.53 -1.27
CA ALA A 8 2.99 -7.78 0.01
C ALA A 8 3.04 -6.55 0.93
N LEU A 9 4.21 -5.93 1.09
CA LEU A 9 4.37 -4.75 1.94
C LEU A 9 3.53 -3.55 1.48
N PRO A 10 3.62 -3.07 0.22
CA PRO A 10 2.77 -1.98 -0.25
C PRO A 10 1.28 -2.33 -0.19
N ALA A 11 0.91 -3.59 -0.46
CA ALA A 11 -0.48 -4.03 -0.38
C ALA A 11 -1.01 -3.98 1.06
N VAL A 12 -0.23 -4.41 2.05
CA VAL A 12 -0.63 -4.37 3.46
C VAL A 12 -0.77 -2.92 3.93
N LEU A 13 0.17 -2.04 3.60
CA LEU A 13 0.10 -0.62 3.95
C LEU A 13 -1.11 0.06 3.32
N PHE A 14 -1.34 -0.20 2.03
CA PHE A 14 -2.51 0.31 1.33
C PHE A 14 -3.82 -0.23 1.92
N LEU A 15 -3.88 -1.52 2.26
CA LEU A 15 -5.06 -2.12 2.88
C LEU A 15 -5.35 -1.48 4.24
N LEU A 16 -4.31 -1.21 5.04
CA LEU A 16 -4.47 -0.55 6.33
C LEU A 16 -5.03 0.87 6.18
N TYR A 17 -4.50 1.64 5.21
CA TYR A 17 -5.05 2.94 4.83
C TYR A 17 -6.52 2.83 4.38
N PHE A 18 -6.81 1.90 3.47
CA PHE A 18 -8.14 1.70 2.90
C PHE A 18 -9.17 1.33 3.97
N LEU A 19 -8.82 0.41 4.88
CA LEU A 19 -9.67 0.01 5.99
C LEU A 19 -9.90 1.18 6.96
N ASN A 20 -8.88 1.99 7.28
CA ASN A 20 -9.06 3.18 8.10
C ASN A 20 -10.06 4.17 7.47
N VAL A 21 -9.95 4.42 6.16
CA VAL A 21 -10.88 5.32 5.45
C VAL A 21 -12.31 4.78 5.45
N ILE A 22 -12.49 3.48 5.16
CA ILE A 22 -13.81 2.84 5.17
C ILE A 22 -14.41 2.86 6.57
N ALA A 23 -13.66 2.43 7.58
CA ALA A 23 -14.12 2.42 8.96
C ALA A 23 -14.52 3.82 9.44
N THR A 24 -13.76 4.85 9.06
CA THR A 24 -14.08 6.25 9.36
C THR A 24 -15.38 6.68 8.68
N LYS A 25 -15.58 6.34 7.40
CA LYS A 25 -16.82 6.63 6.68
C LYS A 25 -18.02 5.93 7.30
N ILE A 26 -17.89 4.66 7.71
CA ILE A 26 -18.95 3.91 8.38
C ILE A 26 -19.31 4.58 9.71
N GLN A 27 -18.32 4.98 10.52
CA GLN A 27 -18.55 5.69 11.78
C GLN A 27 -19.34 6.98 11.57
N ILE A 28 -18.97 7.78 10.56
CA ILE A 28 -19.66 9.03 10.21
C ILE A 28 -21.13 8.75 9.82
N ILE A 29 -21.38 7.76 8.97
CA ILE A 29 -22.74 7.42 8.52
C ILE A 29 -23.58 6.87 9.67
N SER A 30 -22.97 6.13 10.60
CA SER A 30 -23.65 5.58 11.79
C SER A 30 -23.97 6.63 12.86
N GLY A 31 -23.55 7.88 12.69
CA GLY A 31 -23.76 8.94 13.68
C GLY A 31 -22.91 8.78 14.95
N ALA A 32 -21.77 8.09 14.86
CA ALA A 32 -20.88 7.90 16.01
C ALA A 32 -20.40 9.26 16.55
N THR A 33 -20.49 9.45 17.88
CA THR A 33 -20.13 10.71 18.55
C THR A 33 -18.63 10.88 18.75
N SER A 34 -17.87 9.77 18.75
CA SER A 34 -16.40 9.78 18.71
C SER A 34 -15.90 9.01 17.50
N ILE A 35 -15.08 9.66 16.68
CA ILE A 35 -14.49 9.04 15.49
C ILE A 35 -13.10 8.53 15.86
N VAL A 36 -12.92 7.22 15.81
CA VAL A 36 -11.61 6.59 15.96
C VAL A 36 -11.01 6.44 14.56
N ARG A 37 -9.92 7.19 14.32
CA ARG A 37 -9.14 7.12 13.08
C ARG A 37 -7.67 7.44 13.38
N VAL A 38 -6.79 7.01 12.48
CA VAL A 38 -5.34 7.27 12.56
C VAL A 38 -5.01 8.78 12.49
N GLY A 39 -5.89 9.58 11.89
CA GLY A 39 -5.74 11.04 11.76
C GLY A 39 -4.98 11.44 10.50
N ASP A 40 -5.05 12.72 10.13
CA ASP A 40 -4.62 13.18 8.79
C ASP A 40 -3.13 12.93 8.51
N VAL A 41 -2.26 13.17 9.52
CA VAL A 41 -0.82 12.94 9.38
C VAL A 41 -0.52 11.45 9.19
N GLY A 42 -1.15 10.57 9.96
CA GLY A 42 -0.90 9.14 9.85
C GLY A 42 -1.52 8.53 8.59
N GLU A 43 -2.67 9.01 8.13
CA GLU A 43 -3.25 8.65 6.82
C GLU A 43 -2.32 9.04 5.67
N PHE A 44 -1.76 10.26 5.71
CA PHE A 44 -0.78 10.72 4.75
C PHE A 44 0.48 9.83 4.74
N LEU A 45 1.05 9.55 5.93
CA LEU A 45 2.24 8.72 6.05
C LEU A 45 2.00 7.28 5.58
N LEU A 46 0.84 6.68 5.88
CA LEU A 46 0.49 5.34 5.40
C LEU A 46 0.45 5.28 3.87
N LEU A 47 -0.17 6.28 3.23
CA LEU A 47 -0.26 6.33 1.78
C LEU A 47 1.11 6.64 1.14
N LEU A 48 1.90 7.51 1.77
CA LEU A 48 3.27 7.80 1.36
C LEU A 48 4.12 6.53 1.38
N PHE A 49 4.14 5.78 2.48
CA PHE A 49 4.91 4.55 2.57
C PHE A 49 4.38 3.46 1.63
N ALA A 50 3.06 3.33 1.47
CA ALA A 50 2.48 2.42 0.48
C ALA A 50 2.97 2.75 -0.93
N SER A 51 2.96 4.03 -1.33
CA SER A 51 3.42 4.45 -2.66
C SER A 51 4.93 4.24 -2.87
N LEU A 52 5.77 4.62 -1.90
CA LEU A 52 7.22 4.44 -1.98
C LEU A 52 7.61 2.96 -2.08
N THR A 53 7.03 2.13 -1.21
CA THR A 53 7.29 0.69 -1.23
C THR A 53 6.77 0.03 -2.51
N PHE A 54 5.66 0.52 -3.07
CA PHE A 54 5.16 0.06 -4.36
C PHE A 54 6.11 0.40 -5.50
N VAL A 55 6.62 1.64 -5.57
CA VAL A 55 7.57 2.06 -6.60
C VAL A 55 8.85 1.21 -6.55
N VAL A 56 9.41 0.99 -5.36
CA VAL A 56 10.57 0.10 -5.19
C VAL A 56 10.24 -1.35 -5.61
N ALA A 57 9.05 -1.83 -5.23
CA ALA A 57 8.54 -3.14 -5.63
C ALA A 57 8.22 -3.24 -7.14
N MET A 58 8.09 -2.14 -7.87
CA MET A 58 7.97 -2.14 -9.33
C MET A 58 9.35 -2.07 -10.00
N LEU A 59 10.20 -1.12 -9.60
CA LEU A 59 11.52 -0.90 -10.22
C LEU A 59 12.42 -2.14 -10.16
N SER A 60 12.50 -2.82 -9.02
CA SER A 60 13.32 -4.05 -8.98
C SER A 60 12.72 -5.19 -9.87
N ALA A 61 11.47 -5.08 -10.36
CA ALA A 61 10.73 -6.17 -11.02
C ALA A 61 10.92 -6.01 -12.50
N GLU A 62 10.89 -4.76 -12.94
CA GLU A 62 11.48 -4.31 -14.20
C GLU A 62 12.95 -4.74 -14.29
N ARG A 63 13.77 -4.44 -13.27
CA ARG A 63 15.18 -4.89 -13.25
C ARG A 63 15.35 -6.42 -13.37
N GLU A 64 14.55 -7.19 -12.64
CA GLU A 64 14.56 -8.66 -12.74
C GLU A 64 14.16 -9.12 -14.16
N ALA A 65 13.13 -8.52 -14.75
CA ALA A 65 12.66 -8.84 -16.09
C ALA A 65 13.70 -8.50 -17.17
N GLU A 66 14.37 -7.34 -17.07
CA GLU A 66 15.48 -6.95 -17.96
C GLU A 66 16.68 -7.88 -17.87
N SER A 67 17.03 -8.34 -16.66
CA SER A 67 18.11 -9.31 -16.49
C SER A 67 17.79 -10.65 -17.17
N HIS A 68 16.52 -11.07 -17.13
CA HIS A 68 16.06 -12.30 -17.77
C HIS A 68 16.03 -12.21 -19.30
N SER A 69 15.69 -11.06 -19.87
CA SER A 69 15.68 -10.86 -21.32
C SER A 69 17.09 -10.77 -21.92
N THR A 70 18.06 -10.26 -21.17
CA THR A 70 19.45 -10.10 -21.62
C THR A 70 20.25 -11.41 -21.51
N GLY A 71 19.96 -12.28 -20.54
CA GLY A 71 20.62 -13.59 -20.38
C GLY A 71 20.14 -14.70 -21.33
N LEU A 72 19.13 -14.43 -22.17
CA LEU A 72 18.63 -15.32 -23.23
C LEU A 72 19.23 -15.00 -24.61
N ARG A 73 20.19 -14.06 -24.68
CA ARG A 73 20.99 -13.77 -25.87
C ARG A 73 22.38 -14.36 -25.76
#